data_AF-A0A838J326-F1
#
_entry.id   AF-A0A838J326-F1
#
_cell.length_a   1.000
_cell.length_b   1.000
_cell.length_c   1.000
_cell.angle_alpha   90.00
_cell.angle_beta   90.00
_cell.angle_gamma   90.00
#
_symmetry.space_group_name_H-M   'P 1'
#
loop_
_entity.id
_entity.type
_entity.pdbx_description
1 polymer ?
#
loop_
_entity_poly.entity_id
_entity_poly.type
_entity_poly.pdbx_seq_one_letter_code
_entity_poly.pdbx_strand_id
1 'polypeptide(L)'
;RVQTRRYTRQTARVEARRDGQPLIFGWGSHLSRTEKVALQRRAIWTAIALTVVLIIGVFVAYWVNINVIVPNQPITSVNGQAIPQADYHKLVGLKALLEENKIKGVHGLYAQRDDLQSKANAQKKIVTDTQKQIDTLNQQIKALPAGSSSERTNLENQLKTAKASNGDAQKQYISYNEQYQGMLQANIPGEEALYNQSQIGNDSAQWLQEDVLSRNWLAKQSSDMQNKIQPNGSAIEHAVGDLKADLPKGKTYASVLSSYNISDDDVHTMMALKLRRDNMQSYLASQISSPARQVKAEAITLSTTKDANDILSQLKGGSDFAKLAKAKSVDNATKTQGGELGWLAKGQYIKDFGTGAGGVIDNWLLDPARQANDLSPVLTDNGTYHIVKLEQVDPARAIADSKLAELKDNALAAWLQSQKAQPGVKIDPVDQNKLLDPTNMPASIPAAAPSQQGAPGGIPGQGVPGGLPGQQSVPAGG
;
A
#
# COMPACT_ATOMS: atom_id res chain seq x y z
N ARG A 1 -72.77 -89.22 50.76
CA ARG A 1 -71.32 -89.29 50.47
C ARG A 1 -71.12 -89.82 49.06
N VAL A 2 -70.78 -88.98 48.08
CA VAL A 2 -70.20 -89.41 46.80
C VAL A 2 -69.23 -88.32 46.34
N GLN A 3 -67.96 -88.70 46.17
CA GLN A 3 -66.89 -87.88 45.62
C GLN A 3 -67.05 -87.76 44.10
N THR A 4 -66.88 -86.56 43.56
CA THR A 4 -66.65 -86.37 42.12
C THR A 4 -65.23 -85.86 41.89
N ARG A 5 -64.43 -86.71 41.25
CA ARG A 5 -63.02 -86.52 40.91
C ARG A 5 -62.86 -85.36 39.92
N ARG A 6 -61.94 -84.44 40.22
CA ARG A 6 -61.50 -83.35 39.33
C ARG A 6 -60.59 -83.92 38.24
N TYR A 7 -60.95 -83.68 36.98
CA TYR A 7 -60.06 -83.88 35.83
C TYR A 7 -59.32 -82.57 35.54
N THR A 8 -58.00 -82.60 35.67
CA THR A 8 -57.08 -81.49 35.37
C THR A 8 -56.76 -81.52 33.87
N ARG A 9 -57.22 -80.53 33.10
CA ARG A 9 -56.69 -80.30 31.75
C ARG A 9 -55.31 -79.65 31.87
N GLN A 10 -54.27 -80.42 31.58
CA GLN A 10 -52.94 -79.90 31.26
C GLN A 10 -53.06 -79.01 30.02
N THR A 11 -53.02 -77.70 30.22
CA THR A 11 -52.62 -76.78 29.15
C THR A 11 -51.10 -76.73 29.18
N ALA A 12 -50.47 -77.31 28.17
CA ALA A 12 -49.04 -77.17 27.95
C ALA A 12 -48.75 -75.66 27.83
N ARG A 13 -48.19 -75.06 28.90
CA ARG A 13 -47.47 -73.79 28.76
C ARG A 13 -46.29 -74.08 27.87
N VAL A 14 -46.39 -73.67 26.60
CA VAL A 14 -45.23 -73.48 25.75
C VAL A 14 -44.41 -72.37 26.40
N GLU A 15 -43.46 -72.74 27.24
CA GLU A 15 -42.38 -71.84 27.64
C GLU A 15 -41.61 -71.51 26.37
N ALA A 16 -41.88 -70.33 25.81
CA ALA A 16 -41.06 -69.77 24.76
C ALA A 16 -39.61 -69.75 25.26
N ARG A 17 -38.75 -70.59 24.70
CA ARG A 17 -37.33 -70.62 25.04
C ARG A 17 -36.77 -69.20 24.86
N ARG A 18 -36.20 -68.66 25.93
CA ARG A 18 -35.36 -67.46 25.88
C ARG A 18 -34.10 -67.83 25.08
N ASP A 19 -34.15 -67.65 23.76
CA ASP A 19 -32.95 -67.68 22.93
C ASP A 19 -32.06 -66.49 23.31
N GLY A 20 -31.10 -66.77 24.19
CA GLY A 20 -30.16 -65.83 24.73
C GLY A 20 -28.84 -65.89 23.99
N GLN A 21 -28.78 -65.39 22.74
CA GLN A 21 -27.50 -64.79 22.35
C GLN A 21 -27.37 -63.45 23.09
N PRO A 22 -26.26 -63.22 23.81
CA PRO A 22 -26.03 -61.98 24.51
C PRO A 22 -25.91 -60.80 23.53
N LEU A 23 -26.14 -59.58 23.99
CA LEU A 23 -25.70 -58.40 23.25
C LEU A 23 -24.15 -58.38 23.21
N ILE A 24 -23.58 -57.48 22.41
CA ILE A 24 -22.12 -57.26 22.33
C ILE A 24 -21.56 -57.18 23.78
N PHE A 25 -20.53 -57.99 24.08
CA PHE A 25 -19.89 -58.16 25.40
C PHE A 25 -20.67 -58.91 26.49
N GLY A 26 -21.65 -59.77 26.16
CA GLY A 26 -22.25 -60.66 27.18
C GLY A 26 -23.44 -60.07 27.96
N TRP A 27 -23.83 -58.83 27.67
CA TRP A 27 -24.88 -58.11 28.41
C TRP A 27 -26.30 -58.48 27.97
N GLY A 28 -27.26 -58.41 28.91
CA GLY A 28 -28.70 -58.47 28.59
C GLY A 28 -29.32 -59.86 28.41
N SER A 29 -28.72 -60.92 28.98
CA SER A 29 -29.27 -62.28 28.96
C SER A 29 -30.66 -62.41 29.61
N HIS A 30 -31.02 -61.47 30.50
CA HIS A 30 -32.31 -61.41 31.20
C HIS A 30 -33.42 -60.63 30.46
N LEU A 31 -33.08 -59.90 29.39
CA LEU A 31 -34.00 -59.03 28.66
C LEU A 31 -34.79 -59.79 27.57
N SER A 32 -36.05 -59.43 27.39
CA SER A 32 -36.90 -59.91 26.29
C SER A 32 -36.43 -59.38 24.93
N ARG A 33 -36.84 -60.02 23.81
CA ARG A 33 -36.48 -59.58 22.45
C ARG A 33 -36.89 -58.13 22.18
N THR A 34 -38.06 -57.71 22.66
CA THR A 34 -38.58 -56.33 22.49
C THR A 34 -37.74 -55.31 23.26
N GLU A 35 -37.32 -55.61 24.49
CA GLU A 35 -36.44 -54.76 25.29
C GLU A 35 -35.04 -54.62 24.67
N LYS A 36 -34.48 -55.71 24.12
CA LYS A 36 -33.20 -55.68 23.39
C LYS A 36 -33.26 -54.79 22.16
N VAL A 37 -34.33 -54.90 21.35
CA VAL A 37 -34.52 -54.04 20.17
C VAL A 37 -34.68 -52.57 20.58
N ALA A 38 -35.41 -52.28 21.67
CA ALA A 38 -35.52 -50.92 22.18
C ALA A 38 -34.17 -50.37 22.67
N LEU A 39 -33.37 -51.19 23.36
CA LEU A 39 -32.02 -50.82 23.82
C LEU A 39 -31.06 -50.60 22.64
N GLN A 40 -31.06 -51.49 21.65
CA GLN A 40 -30.27 -51.35 20.42
C GLN A 40 -30.66 -50.08 19.65
N ARG A 41 -31.96 -49.81 19.51
CA ARG A 41 -32.46 -48.60 18.85
C ARG A 41 -32.02 -47.35 19.60
N ARG A 42 -32.10 -47.33 20.94
CA ARG A 42 -31.60 -46.22 21.77
C ARG A 42 -30.09 -46.05 21.60
N ALA A 43 -29.30 -47.12 21.68
CA ALA A 43 -27.86 -47.07 21.49
C ALA A 43 -27.46 -46.57 20.09
N ILE A 44 -28.17 -46.99 19.04
CA ILE A 44 -27.98 -46.47 17.68
C ILE A 44 -28.31 -44.97 17.62
N TRP A 45 -29.44 -44.53 18.16
CA TRP A 45 -29.78 -43.09 18.21
C TRP A 45 -28.79 -42.28 19.04
N THR A 46 -28.29 -42.82 20.16
CA THR A 46 -27.23 -42.19 20.96
C THR A 46 -25.93 -42.08 20.18
N ALA A 47 -25.51 -43.15 19.48
CA ALA A 47 -24.32 -43.13 18.64
C ALA A 47 -24.47 -42.13 17.46
N ILE A 48 -25.63 -42.10 16.80
CA ILE A 48 -25.94 -41.11 15.76
C ILE A 48 -25.88 -39.70 16.35
N ALA A 49 -26.51 -39.46 17.50
CA ALA A 49 -26.48 -38.15 18.15
C ALA A 49 -25.06 -37.72 18.51
N LEU A 50 -24.23 -38.62 19.05
CA LEU A 50 -22.82 -38.35 19.33
C LEU A 50 -22.03 -38.03 18.06
N THR A 51 -22.24 -38.78 16.98
CA THR A 51 -21.62 -38.50 15.68
C THR A 51 -22.04 -37.15 15.13
N VAL A 52 -23.33 -36.79 15.21
CA VAL A 52 -23.83 -35.48 14.79
C VAL A 52 -23.20 -34.36 15.62
N VAL A 53 -23.10 -34.53 16.94
CA VAL A 53 -22.43 -33.55 17.83
C VAL A 53 -20.95 -33.40 17.47
N LEU A 54 -20.24 -34.50 17.18
CA LEU A 54 -18.85 -34.44 16.73
C LEU A 54 -18.70 -33.70 15.40
N ILE A 55 -19.59 -33.98 14.43
CA ILE A 55 -19.60 -33.29 13.14
C ILE A 55 -19.84 -31.79 13.36
N ILE A 56 -20.84 -31.41 14.15
CA ILE A 56 -21.09 -30.01 14.51
C ILE A 56 -19.85 -29.39 15.18
N GLY A 57 -19.22 -30.10 16.11
CA GLY A 57 -18.00 -29.66 16.78
C GLY A 57 -16.86 -29.38 15.82
N VAL A 58 -16.64 -30.24 14.82
CA VAL A 58 -15.63 -30.03 13.76
C VAL A 58 -15.97 -28.80 12.92
N PHE A 59 -17.23 -28.63 12.50
CA PHE A 59 -17.66 -27.45 11.75
C PHE A 59 -17.50 -26.15 12.55
N VAL A 60 -17.86 -26.15 13.84
CA VAL A 60 -17.68 -25.00 14.73
C VAL A 60 -16.19 -24.71 14.92
N ALA A 61 -15.35 -25.72 15.16
CA ALA A 61 -13.91 -25.53 15.30
C ALA A 61 -13.27 -24.98 14.02
N TYR A 62 -13.69 -25.49 12.86
CA TYR A 62 -13.26 -24.98 11.56
C TYR A 62 -13.70 -23.53 11.33
N TRP A 63 -14.96 -23.20 11.68
CA TRP A 63 -15.49 -21.84 11.59
C TRP A 63 -14.73 -20.87 12.52
N VAL A 64 -14.48 -21.25 13.77
CA VAL A 64 -13.69 -20.47 14.73
C VAL A 64 -12.26 -20.28 14.23
N ASN A 65 -11.65 -21.34 13.68
CA ASN A 65 -10.30 -21.25 13.14
C ASN A 65 -10.20 -20.20 12.03
N ILE A 66 -11.13 -20.20 11.08
CA ILE A 66 -11.11 -19.29 9.93
C ILE A 66 -11.55 -17.87 10.28
N ASN A 67 -12.56 -17.69 11.13
CA ASN A 67 -13.14 -16.37 11.38
C ASN A 67 -12.55 -15.67 12.61
N VAL A 68 -11.85 -16.40 13.49
CA VAL A 68 -11.32 -15.85 14.75
C VAL A 68 -9.82 -16.08 14.88
N ILE A 69 -9.33 -17.30 14.68
CA ILE A 69 -7.92 -17.62 14.96
C ILE A 69 -7.00 -17.06 13.87
N VAL A 70 -7.20 -17.47 12.61
CA VAL A 70 -6.34 -17.08 11.48
C VAL A 70 -6.26 -15.55 11.31
N PRO A 71 -7.38 -14.79 11.31
CA PRO A 71 -7.33 -13.34 11.15
C PRO A 71 -6.59 -12.62 12.28
N ASN A 72 -6.58 -13.20 13.50
CA ASN A 72 -5.88 -12.63 14.65
C ASN A 72 -4.41 -13.07 14.76
N GLN A 73 -3.93 -13.96 13.90
CA GLN A 73 -2.49 -14.27 13.85
C GLN A 73 -1.71 -13.06 13.32
N PRO A 74 -0.50 -12.80 13.85
CA PRO A 74 0.31 -11.68 13.40
C PRO A 74 0.87 -11.92 11.99
N ILE A 75 0.80 -10.90 11.14
CA ILE A 75 1.57 -10.82 9.88
C ILE A 75 2.95 -10.19 10.09
N THR A 76 3.08 -9.33 11.09
CA THR A 76 4.31 -8.67 11.52
C THR A 76 4.11 -8.13 12.95
N SER A 77 5.14 -7.53 13.55
CA SER A 77 5.05 -6.85 14.83
C SER A 77 6.00 -5.64 14.90
N VAL A 78 5.66 -4.67 15.75
CA VAL A 78 6.54 -3.55 16.08
C VAL A 78 6.68 -3.47 17.59
N ASN A 79 7.91 -3.59 18.09
CA ASN A 79 8.23 -3.65 19.52
C ASN A 79 7.45 -4.74 20.28
N GLY A 80 7.20 -5.88 19.62
CA GLY A 80 6.40 -6.98 20.17
C GLY A 80 4.89 -6.74 20.13
N GLN A 81 4.42 -5.57 19.67
CA GLN A 81 3.01 -5.33 19.39
C GLN A 81 2.64 -6.01 18.06
N ALA A 82 1.92 -7.12 18.15
CA ALA A 82 1.43 -7.87 17.01
C ALA A 82 0.50 -7.02 16.11
N ILE A 83 0.69 -7.13 14.80
CA ILE A 83 -0.21 -6.59 13.78
C ILE A 83 -0.99 -7.77 13.18
N PRO A 84 -2.30 -7.89 13.44
CA PRO A 84 -3.14 -8.97 12.94
C PRO A 84 -3.25 -9.00 11.41
N GLN A 85 -3.42 -10.20 10.85
CA GLN A 85 -3.79 -10.39 9.44
C GLN A 85 -5.11 -9.68 9.07
N ALA A 86 -6.07 -9.61 10.01
CA ALA A 86 -7.32 -8.90 9.81
C ALA A 86 -7.08 -7.41 9.48
N ASP A 87 -6.22 -6.72 10.23
CA ASP A 87 -5.92 -5.30 9.99
C ASP A 87 -5.20 -5.11 8.65
N TYR A 88 -4.33 -6.06 8.29
CA TYR A 88 -3.70 -6.11 6.98
C TYR A 88 -4.70 -6.24 5.83
N HIS A 89 -5.60 -7.22 5.90
CA HIS A 89 -6.65 -7.42 4.89
C HIS A 89 -7.53 -6.17 4.72
N LYS A 90 -7.95 -5.56 5.83
CA LYS A 90 -8.77 -4.34 5.83
C LYS A 90 -8.05 -3.19 5.12
N LEU A 91 -6.76 -2.98 5.43
CA LEU A 91 -5.99 -1.90 4.81
C LEU A 91 -5.73 -2.17 3.33
N VAL A 92 -5.46 -3.43 2.95
CA VAL A 92 -5.34 -3.84 1.54
C VAL A 92 -6.63 -3.49 0.78
N GLY A 93 -7.79 -3.81 1.34
CA GLY A 93 -9.09 -3.48 0.76
C GLY A 93 -9.31 -1.97 0.60
N LEU A 94 -9.04 -1.17 1.64
CA LEU A 94 -9.16 0.29 1.54
C LEU A 94 -8.20 0.87 0.50
N LYS A 95 -6.93 0.43 0.51
CA LYS A 95 -5.92 0.94 -0.42
C LYS A 95 -6.26 0.58 -1.85
N ALA A 96 -6.69 -0.66 -2.11
CA ALA A 96 -7.13 -1.06 -3.43
C ALA A 96 -8.32 -0.22 -3.93
N LEU A 97 -9.28 0.08 -3.05
CA LEU A 97 -10.41 0.93 -3.37
C LEU A 97 -9.95 2.38 -3.71
N LEU A 98 -9.04 2.96 -2.91
CA LEU A 98 -8.48 4.28 -3.18
C LEU A 98 -7.75 4.36 -4.52
N GLU A 99 -6.89 3.36 -4.81
CA GLU A 99 -6.16 3.30 -6.08
C GLU A 99 -7.09 3.05 -7.27
N GLU A 100 -8.10 2.18 -7.11
CA GLU A 100 -9.09 1.97 -8.16
C GLU A 100 -9.90 3.25 -8.44
N ASN A 101 -10.29 4.01 -7.42
CA ASN A 101 -10.96 5.30 -7.61
C ASN A 101 -10.05 6.31 -8.32
N LYS A 102 -8.77 6.38 -7.96
CA LYS A 102 -7.80 7.26 -8.63
C LYS A 102 -7.73 7.00 -10.14
N ILE A 103 -7.82 5.73 -10.55
CA ILE A 103 -7.75 5.33 -11.96
C ILE A 103 -9.13 5.44 -12.66
N LYS A 104 -10.16 4.84 -12.06
CA LYS A 104 -11.47 4.55 -12.67
C LYS A 104 -12.64 5.30 -12.06
N GLY A 105 -12.41 6.07 -11.00
CA GLY A 105 -13.41 6.88 -10.33
C GLY A 105 -14.04 7.92 -11.25
N VAL A 106 -15.15 8.52 -10.81
CA VAL A 106 -15.84 9.53 -11.62
C VAL A 106 -14.99 10.78 -11.92
N HIS A 107 -14.00 11.08 -11.07
CA HIS A 107 -12.97 12.12 -11.32
C HIS A 107 -11.58 11.53 -11.58
N GLY A 108 -11.48 10.20 -11.73
CA GLY A 108 -10.22 9.49 -11.94
C GLY A 108 -9.59 9.72 -13.31
N LEU A 109 -8.41 9.12 -13.51
CA LEU A 109 -7.59 9.31 -14.71
C LEU A 109 -8.33 8.97 -16.02
N TYR A 110 -9.18 7.94 -16.02
CA TYR A 110 -9.96 7.59 -17.20
C TYR A 110 -11.00 8.67 -17.56
N ALA A 111 -11.66 9.25 -16.56
CA ALA A 111 -12.63 10.33 -16.80
C ALA A 111 -11.94 11.59 -17.34
N GLN A 112 -10.75 11.92 -16.82
CA GLN A 112 -9.93 13.03 -17.31
C GLN A 112 -9.47 12.81 -18.76
N ARG A 113 -9.01 11.58 -19.08
CA ARG A 113 -8.66 11.19 -20.45
C ARG A 113 -9.85 11.39 -21.40
N ASP A 114 -11.03 10.90 -21.03
CA ASP A 114 -12.23 10.95 -21.88
C ASP A 114 -12.70 12.39 -22.10
N ASP A 115 -12.62 13.25 -21.08
CA ASP A 115 -12.90 14.69 -21.18
C ASP A 115 -11.93 15.40 -22.13
N LEU A 116 -10.62 15.14 -22.00
CA LEU A 116 -9.59 15.69 -22.90
C LEU A 116 -9.83 15.25 -24.35
N GLN A 117 -10.19 13.98 -24.57
CA GLN A 117 -10.51 13.47 -25.89
C GLN A 117 -11.72 14.17 -26.49
N SER A 118 -12.78 14.35 -25.70
CA SER A 118 -14.00 15.05 -26.10
C SER A 118 -13.70 16.51 -26.50
N LYS A 119 -12.93 17.23 -25.68
CA LYS A 119 -12.49 18.60 -25.95
C LYS A 119 -11.63 18.68 -27.22
N ALA A 120 -10.69 17.76 -27.41
CA ALA A 120 -9.88 17.69 -28.62
C ALA A 120 -10.76 17.46 -29.87
N ASN A 121 -11.71 16.52 -29.80
CA ASN A 121 -12.63 16.24 -30.90
C ASN A 121 -13.53 17.43 -31.25
N ALA A 122 -14.03 18.15 -30.23
CA ALA A 122 -14.81 19.36 -30.43
C ALA A 122 -14.01 20.45 -31.16
N GLN A 123 -12.77 20.70 -30.74
CA GLN A 123 -11.91 21.68 -31.40
C GLN A 123 -11.53 21.26 -32.82
N LYS A 124 -11.24 19.97 -33.04
CA LYS A 124 -10.99 19.43 -34.39
C LYS A 124 -12.17 19.64 -35.33
N LYS A 125 -13.39 19.52 -34.82
CA LYS A 125 -14.61 19.81 -35.57
C LYS A 125 -14.69 21.30 -35.93
N ILE A 126 -14.43 22.19 -34.98
CA ILE A 126 -14.39 23.65 -35.22
C ILE A 126 -13.36 23.99 -36.30
N VAL A 127 -12.14 23.44 -36.19
CA VAL A 127 -11.09 23.60 -37.22
C VAL A 127 -11.60 23.18 -38.59
N THR A 128 -12.22 22.00 -38.70
CA THR A 128 -12.73 21.47 -39.97
C THR A 128 -13.84 22.35 -40.56
N ASP A 129 -14.78 22.79 -39.73
CA ASP A 129 -15.93 23.58 -40.18
C ASP A 129 -15.52 25.01 -40.54
N THR A 130 -14.68 25.65 -39.73
CA THR A 130 -14.16 26.99 -40.04
C THR A 130 -13.22 26.97 -41.24
N GLN A 131 -12.49 25.89 -41.49
CA GLN A 131 -11.70 25.76 -42.72
C GLN A 131 -12.60 25.77 -43.97
N LYS A 132 -13.72 25.03 -43.96
CA LYS A 132 -14.71 25.07 -45.05
C LYS A 132 -15.30 26.47 -45.24
N GLN A 133 -15.53 27.20 -44.14
CA GLN A 133 -15.98 28.59 -44.20
C GLN A 133 -14.93 29.51 -44.83
N ILE A 134 -13.66 29.37 -44.44
CA ILE A 134 -12.52 30.09 -45.03
C ILE A 134 -12.46 29.83 -46.54
N ASP A 135 -12.57 28.57 -46.96
CA ASP A 135 -12.52 28.19 -48.37
C ASP A 135 -13.68 28.82 -49.17
N THR A 136 -14.90 28.79 -48.61
CA THR A 136 -16.08 29.45 -49.19
C THR A 136 -15.89 30.95 -49.33
N LEU A 137 -15.42 31.62 -48.28
CA LEU A 137 -15.19 33.07 -48.27
C LEU A 137 -14.12 33.47 -49.30
N ASN A 138 -13.03 32.69 -49.41
CA ASN A 138 -12.01 32.90 -50.43
C ASN A 138 -12.59 32.80 -51.85
N GLN A 139 -13.48 31.82 -52.11
CA GLN A 139 -14.15 31.67 -53.40
C GLN A 139 -15.06 32.87 -53.73
N GLN A 140 -15.84 33.34 -52.75
CA GLN A 140 -16.72 34.51 -52.93
C GLN A 140 -15.92 35.79 -53.21
N ILE A 141 -14.85 36.05 -52.47
CA ILE A 141 -13.98 37.22 -52.68
C ILE A 141 -13.35 37.18 -54.08
N LYS A 142 -12.93 36.00 -54.54
CA LYS A 142 -12.34 35.79 -55.87
C LYS A 142 -13.33 36.03 -57.02
N ALA A 143 -14.63 35.81 -56.78
CA ALA A 143 -15.67 36.02 -57.78
C ALA A 143 -16.02 37.51 -57.98
N LEU A 144 -15.64 38.40 -57.06
CA LEU A 144 -15.93 39.83 -57.17
C LEU A 144 -14.92 40.56 -58.10
N PRO A 145 -15.32 41.61 -58.85
CA PRO A 145 -14.42 42.42 -59.68
C PRO A 145 -13.38 43.15 -58.84
N ALA A 146 -12.14 43.35 -59.31
CA ALA A 146 -11.09 44.03 -58.54
C ALA A 146 -11.48 45.47 -58.14
N GLY A 147 -11.28 45.87 -56.87
CA GLY A 147 -11.62 47.21 -56.34
C GLY A 147 -12.10 47.21 -54.88
N SER A 148 -12.34 48.38 -54.30
CA SER A 148 -12.78 48.55 -52.90
C SER A 148 -14.31 48.60 -52.77
N SER A 149 -15.02 47.55 -53.16
CA SER A 149 -16.46 47.45 -52.89
C SER A 149 -16.70 47.17 -51.41
N SER A 150 -17.78 47.74 -50.85
CA SER A 150 -18.19 47.48 -49.46
C SER A 150 -18.42 45.98 -49.18
N GLU A 151 -18.93 45.25 -50.17
CA GLU A 151 -19.13 43.80 -50.11
C GLU A 151 -17.80 43.04 -49.98
N ARG A 152 -16.78 43.39 -50.76
CA ARG A 152 -15.45 42.77 -50.63
C ARG A 152 -14.87 43.02 -49.24
N THR A 153 -14.91 44.26 -48.75
CA THR A 153 -14.40 44.61 -47.42
C THR A 153 -15.09 43.80 -46.32
N ASN A 154 -16.40 43.59 -46.42
CA ASN A 154 -17.15 42.78 -45.47
C ASN A 154 -16.72 41.30 -45.50
N LEU A 155 -16.57 40.70 -46.69
CA LEU A 155 -16.12 39.32 -46.83
C LEU A 155 -14.67 39.13 -46.33
N GLU A 156 -13.79 40.09 -46.59
CA GLU A 156 -12.40 40.07 -46.10
C GLU A 156 -12.35 40.14 -44.57
N ASN A 157 -13.20 40.95 -43.94
CA ASN A 157 -13.33 41.01 -42.49
C ASN A 157 -13.85 39.68 -41.92
N GLN A 158 -14.85 39.05 -42.54
CA GLN A 158 -15.34 37.72 -42.15
C GLN A 158 -14.23 36.67 -42.30
N LEU A 159 -13.46 36.71 -43.39
CA LEU A 159 -12.34 35.82 -43.64
C LEU A 159 -11.27 35.97 -42.56
N LYS A 160 -10.94 37.20 -42.16
CA LYS A 160 -9.98 37.47 -41.09
C LYS A 160 -10.45 36.87 -39.77
N THR A 161 -11.72 37.06 -39.40
CA THR A 161 -12.31 36.49 -38.19
C THR A 161 -12.32 34.96 -38.24
N ALA A 162 -12.71 34.36 -39.37
CA ALA A 162 -12.70 32.92 -39.55
C ALA A 162 -11.29 32.33 -39.44
N LYS A 163 -10.27 32.97 -40.04
CA LYS A 163 -8.86 32.57 -39.91
C LYS A 163 -8.37 32.65 -38.47
N ALA A 164 -8.71 33.71 -37.73
CA ALA A 164 -8.35 33.84 -36.33
C ALA A 164 -8.98 32.73 -35.48
N SER A 165 -10.29 32.52 -35.61
CA SER A 165 -11.02 31.46 -34.92
C SER A 165 -10.46 30.06 -35.23
N ASN A 166 -10.13 29.78 -36.50
CA ASN A 166 -9.51 28.53 -36.90
C ASN A 166 -8.12 28.33 -36.25
N GLY A 167 -7.30 29.38 -36.24
CA GLY A 167 -5.98 29.35 -35.61
C GLY A 167 -6.04 29.10 -34.09
N ASP A 168 -7.01 29.72 -33.40
CA ASP A 168 -7.21 29.50 -31.97
C ASP A 168 -7.73 28.09 -31.67
N ALA A 169 -8.71 27.61 -32.45
CA ALA A 169 -9.21 26.24 -32.34
C ALA A 169 -8.12 25.20 -32.62
N GLN A 170 -7.22 25.46 -33.59
CA GLN A 170 -6.08 24.59 -33.89
C GLN A 170 -5.11 24.51 -32.70
N LYS A 171 -4.79 25.64 -32.07
CA LYS A 171 -3.94 25.66 -30.87
C LYS A 171 -4.58 24.89 -29.72
N GLN A 172 -5.87 25.07 -29.48
CA GLN A 172 -6.61 24.35 -28.44
C GLN A 172 -6.67 22.85 -28.73
N TYR A 173 -6.90 22.44 -29.99
CA TYR A 173 -6.86 21.05 -30.40
C TYR A 173 -5.50 20.41 -30.09
N ILE A 174 -4.40 21.05 -30.50
CA ILE A 174 -3.04 20.55 -30.25
C ILE A 174 -2.82 20.39 -28.74
N SER A 175 -3.12 21.42 -27.95
CA SER A 175 -2.95 21.39 -26.50
C SER A 175 -3.74 20.27 -25.82
N TYR A 176 -5.02 20.09 -26.14
CA TYR A 176 -5.83 19.01 -25.57
C TYR A 176 -5.37 17.63 -26.04
N ASN A 177 -4.96 17.50 -27.31
CA ASN A 177 -4.49 16.25 -27.86
C ASN A 177 -3.15 15.83 -27.23
N GLU A 178 -2.22 16.75 -27.00
CA GLU A 178 -0.96 16.48 -26.29
C GLU A 178 -1.21 15.99 -24.86
N GLN A 179 -2.10 16.67 -24.12
CA GLN A 179 -2.50 16.22 -22.78
C GLN A 179 -3.15 14.83 -22.81
N TYR A 180 -4.05 14.58 -23.76
CA TYR A 180 -4.66 13.26 -23.95
C TYR A 180 -3.63 12.16 -24.24
N GLN A 181 -2.63 12.43 -25.08
CA GLN A 181 -1.55 11.49 -25.36
C GLN A 181 -0.67 11.25 -24.12
N GLY A 182 -0.37 12.30 -23.34
CA GLY A 182 0.34 12.18 -22.07
C GLY A 182 -0.38 11.25 -21.08
N MET A 183 -1.71 11.38 -21.00
CA MET A 183 -2.53 10.49 -20.17
C MET A 183 -2.39 9.02 -20.58
N LEU A 184 -2.39 8.73 -21.88
CA LEU A 184 -2.27 7.37 -22.41
C LEU A 184 -0.88 6.78 -22.26
N GLN A 185 0.17 7.59 -22.36
CA GLN A 185 1.55 7.12 -22.42
C GLN A 185 2.23 7.06 -21.06
N ALA A 186 1.88 7.96 -20.13
CA ALA A 186 2.58 8.12 -18.87
C ALA A 186 1.65 8.01 -17.66
N ASN A 187 0.61 8.85 -17.57
CA ASN A 187 -0.16 8.98 -16.33
C ASN A 187 -0.94 7.70 -15.98
N ILE A 188 -1.75 7.20 -16.92
CA ILE A 188 -2.56 6.00 -16.69
C ILE A 188 -1.68 4.75 -16.49
N PRO A 189 -0.74 4.42 -17.41
CA PRO A 189 0.09 3.24 -17.23
C PRO A 189 0.97 3.30 -15.98
N GLY A 190 1.45 4.50 -15.61
CA GLY A 190 2.23 4.71 -14.40
C GLY A 190 1.44 4.37 -13.15
N GLU A 191 0.18 4.79 -13.08
CA GLU A 191 -0.69 4.51 -11.93
C GLU A 191 -1.15 3.05 -11.90
N GLU A 192 -1.51 2.48 -13.05
CA GLU A 192 -1.89 1.07 -13.16
C GLU A 192 -0.76 0.12 -12.78
N ALA A 193 0.49 0.52 -12.99
CA ALA A 193 1.64 -0.26 -12.55
C ALA A 193 1.71 -0.38 -11.02
N LEU A 194 1.21 0.61 -10.27
CA LEU A 194 1.14 0.60 -8.81
C LEU A 194 -0.06 -0.20 -8.28
N TYR A 195 -1.11 -0.36 -9.09
CA TYR A 195 -2.32 -1.11 -8.74
C TYR A 195 -2.16 -2.63 -8.98
N ASN A 196 -1.34 -3.27 -8.14
CA ASN A 196 -1.15 -4.72 -8.15
C ASN A 196 -1.00 -5.32 -6.73
N GLN A 197 -1.23 -6.63 -6.61
CA GLN A 197 -1.23 -7.34 -5.32
C GLN A 197 0.08 -7.18 -4.54
N SER A 198 1.23 -7.24 -5.22
CA SER A 198 2.54 -7.14 -4.57
C SER A 198 2.76 -5.74 -3.99
N GLN A 199 2.51 -4.69 -4.78
CA GLN A 199 2.69 -3.32 -4.36
C GLN A 199 1.72 -2.94 -3.23
N ILE A 200 0.42 -3.21 -3.42
CA ILE A 200 -0.61 -2.89 -2.43
C ILE A 200 -0.36 -3.66 -1.12
N GLY A 201 0.02 -4.93 -1.21
CA GLY A 201 0.33 -5.75 -0.05
C GLY A 201 1.53 -5.23 0.73
N ASN A 202 2.67 -5.02 0.08
CA ASN A 202 3.86 -4.49 0.74
C ASN A 202 3.60 -3.13 1.39
N ASP A 203 2.94 -2.22 0.68
CA ASP A 203 2.68 -0.89 1.23
C ASP A 203 1.68 -0.92 2.38
N SER A 204 0.69 -1.84 2.37
CA SER A 204 -0.27 -2.00 3.45
C SER A 204 0.42 -2.50 4.72
N ALA A 205 1.27 -3.51 4.61
CA ALA A 205 2.04 -4.02 5.75
C ALA A 205 2.97 -2.93 6.31
N GLN A 206 3.64 -2.17 5.44
CA GLN A 206 4.48 -1.05 5.84
C GLN A 206 3.67 0.05 6.56
N TRP A 207 2.50 0.42 6.05
CA TRP A 207 1.65 1.44 6.68
C TRP A 207 1.19 1.02 8.08
N LEU A 208 0.89 -0.25 8.30
CA LEU A 208 0.51 -0.75 9.63
C LEU A 208 1.67 -0.69 10.62
N GLN A 209 2.88 -1.08 10.20
CA GLN A 209 4.07 -0.92 11.03
C GLN A 209 4.33 0.55 11.38
N GLU A 210 4.20 1.44 10.40
CA GLU A 210 4.39 2.88 10.56
C GLU A 210 3.31 3.55 11.41
N ASP A 211 2.06 3.07 11.34
CA ASP A 211 0.98 3.52 12.22
C ASP A 211 1.25 3.12 13.68
N VAL A 212 1.77 1.91 13.94
CA VAL A 212 2.17 1.52 15.31
C VAL A 212 3.27 2.44 15.83
N LEU A 213 4.30 2.73 15.03
CA LEU A 213 5.35 3.71 15.41
C LEU A 213 4.74 5.09 15.69
N SER A 214 3.84 5.55 14.83
CA SER A 214 3.18 6.85 14.95
C SER A 214 2.34 6.93 16.22
N ARG A 215 1.55 5.89 16.53
CA ARG A 215 0.75 5.82 17.76
C ARG A 215 1.61 5.75 19.02
N ASN A 216 2.69 4.98 18.99
CA ASN A 216 3.62 4.89 20.12
C ASN A 216 4.32 6.22 20.42
N TRP A 217 4.67 6.97 19.37
CA TRP A 217 5.17 8.34 19.53
C TRP A 217 4.08 9.27 20.06
N LEU A 218 2.88 9.21 19.49
CA LEU A 218 1.75 10.09 19.80
C LEU A 218 1.26 9.93 21.25
N ALA A 219 1.28 8.70 21.78
CA ALA A 219 0.92 8.39 23.17
C ALA A 219 1.83 9.08 24.20
N LYS A 220 3.01 9.54 23.79
CA LYS A 220 3.97 10.27 24.64
C LYS A 220 3.85 11.79 24.50
N GLN A 221 2.98 12.28 23.63
CA GLN A 221 2.81 13.71 23.37
C GLN A 221 1.70 14.32 24.22
N SER A 222 1.66 15.66 24.28
CA SER A 222 0.58 16.41 24.92
C SER A 222 -0.78 16.15 24.27
N SER A 223 -1.87 16.39 25.02
CA SER A 223 -3.24 16.29 24.51
C SER A 223 -3.47 17.12 23.25
N ASP A 224 -2.88 18.31 23.18
CA ASP A 224 -3.01 19.20 22.01
C ASP A 224 -2.39 18.57 20.76
N MET A 225 -1.23 17.93 20.92
CA MET A 225 -0.57 17.20 19.85
C MET A 225 -1.34 15.95 19.45
N GLN A 226 -1.90 15.22 20.42
CA GLN A 226 -2.77 14.08 20.16
C GLN A 226 -3.99 14.52 19.33
N ASN A 227 -4.67 15.60 19.71
CA ASN A 227 -5.84 16.13 19.02
C ASN A 227 -5.53 16.65 17.62
N LYS A 228 -4.31 17.15 17.39
CA LYS A 228 -3.87 17.64 16.07
C LYS A 228 -3.63 16.49 15.07
N ILE A 229 -3.13 15.34 15.54
CA ILE A 229 -2.76 14.22 14.68
C ILE A 229 -3.89 13.19 14.56
N GLN A 230 -4.58 12.90 15.67
CA GLN A 230 -5.67 11.94 15.69
C GLN A 230 -6.89 12.52 14.95
N PRO A 231 -7.36 11.89 13.85
CA PRO A 231 -8.58 12.33 13.21
C PRO A 231 -9.78 12.12 14.13
N ASN A 232 -10.71 13.07 14.09
CA ASN A 232 -12.00 12.97 14.75
C ASN A 232 -13.04 12.30 13.83
N GLY A 233 -14.18 11.90 14.40
CA GLY A 233 -15.24 11.20 13.66
C GLY A 233 -15.75 11.98 12.44
N SER A 234 -15.93 13.30 12.55
CA SER A 234 -16.41 14.12 11.43
C SER A 234 -15.42 14.14 10.26
N ALA A 235 -14.12 14.20 10.52
CA ALA A 235 -13.10 14.12 9.47
C ALA A 235 -13.11 12.76 8.76
N ILE A 236 -13.34 11.68 9.51
CA ILE A 236 -13.46 10.32 8.96
C ILE A 236 -14.71 10.23 8.07
N GLU A 237 -15.88 10.68 8.56
CA GLU A 237 -17.13 10.68 7.79
C GLU A 237 -17.02 11.48 6.50
N HIS A 238 -16.38 12.66 6.55
CA HIS A 238 -16.12 13.46 5.35
C HIS A 238 -15.24 12.70 4.35
N ALA A 239 -14.13 12.13 4.80
CA ALA A 239 -13.24 11.37 3.92
C ALA A 239 -13.90 10.12 3.33
N VAL A 240 -14.76 9.44 4.07
CA VAL A 240 -15.57 8.32 3.56
C VAL A 240 -16.66 8.82 2.60
N GLY A 241 -17.24 9.99 2.83
CA GLY A 241 -18.14 10.66 1.91
C GLY A 241 -17.49 10.96 0.56
N ASP A 242 -16.27 11.52 0.59
CA ASP A 242 -15.48 11.81 -0.61
C ASP A 242 -15.13 10.51 -1.36
N LEU A 243 -14.74 9.47 -0.62
CA LEU A 243 -14.51 8.13 -1.17
C LEU A 243 -15.72 7.58 -1.92
N LYS A 244 -16.92 7.74 -1.34
CA LYS A 244 -18.19 7.30 -1.92
C LYS A 244 -18.58 8.14 -3.15
N ALA A 245 -18.29 9.43 -3.13
CA ALA A 245 -18.56 10.33 -4.24
C ALA A 245 -17.68 10.04 -5.47
N ASP A 246 -16.48 9.48 -5.26
CA ASP A 246 -15.52 9.21 -6.34
C ASP A 246 -15.56 7.78 -6.89
N LEU A 247 -16.54 6.96 -6.51
CA LEU A 247 -16.63 5.57 -6.99
C LEU A 247 -16.73 5.48 -8.53
N PRO A 248 -16.25 4.38 -9.14
CA PRO A 248 -16.38 4.19 -10.58
C PRO A 248 -17.85 4.22 -11.04
N LYS A 249 -18.10 4.78 -12.23
CA LYS A 249 -19.45 4.90 -12.78
C LYS A 249 -20.18 3.55 -12.78
N GLY A 250 -21.39 3.52 -12.24
CA GLY A 250 -22.25 2.32 -12.17
C GLY A 250 -21.93 1.36 -11.02
N LYS A 251 -20.94 1.66 -10.17
CA LYS A 251 -20.68 0.91 -8.93
C LYS A 251 -21.43 1.53 -7.75
N THR A 252 -21.89 0.68 -6.84
CA THR A 252 -22.40 1.11 -5.54
C THR A 252 -21.37 0.83 -4.46
N TYR A 253 -21.35 1.63 -3.41
CA TYR A 253 -20.43 1.44 -2.29
C TYR A 253 -20.48 0.01 -1.73
N ALA A 254 -21.67 -0.53 -1.47
CA ALA A 254 -21.85 -1.90 -1.00
C ALA A 254 -21.27 -2.95 -1.96
N SER A 255 -21.41 -2.76 -3.28
CA SER A 255 -20.85 -3.69 -4.27
C SER A 255 -19.32 -3.70 -4.28
N VAL A 256 -18.71 -2.53 -4.04
CA VAL A 256 -17.25 -2.38 -4.01
C VAL A 256 -16.69 -2.98 -2.73
N LEU A 257 -17.29 -2.70 -1.57
CA LEU A 257 -16.92 -3.32 -0.30
C LEU A 257 -16.96 -4.84 -0.34
N SER A 258 -18.04 -5.40 -0.92
CA SER A 258 -18.18 -6.85 -1.12
C SER A 258 -17.07 -7.43 -1.99
N SER A 259 -16.63 -6.71 -3.04
CA SER A 259 -15.54 -7.16 -3.92
C SER A 259 -14.18 -7.25 -3.23
N TYR A 260 -13.97 -6.46 -2.18
CA TYR A 260 -12.75 -6.45 -1.36
C TYR A 260 -12.90 -7.22 -0.04
N ASN A 261 -14.09 -7.78 0.24
CA ASN A 261 -14.42 -8.48 1.49
C ASN A 261 -14.19 -7.65 2.76
N ILE A 262 -14.49 -6.35 2.70
CA ILE A 262 -14.40 -5.43 3.84
C ILE A 262 -15.77 -4.85 4.19
N SER A 263 -15.96 -4.47 5.45
CA SER A 263 -17.18 -3.78 5.90
C SER A 263 -17.02 -2.25 5.87
N ASP A 264 -18.13 -1.53 6.07
CA ASP A 264 -18.10 -0.07 6.20
C ASP A 264 -17.30 0.35 7.45
N ASP A 265 -17.41 -0.39 8.56
CA ASP A 265 -16.62 -0.15 9.78
C ASP A 265 -15.11 -0.32 9.53
N ASP A 266 -14.73 -1.32 8.72
CA ASP A 266 -13.34 -1.52 8.33
C ASP A 266 -12.81 -0.33 7.51
N VAL A 267 -13.63 0.23 6.61
CA VAL A 267 -13.28 1.45 5.86
C VAL A 267 -13.08 2.62 6.80
N HIS A 268 -13.97 2.86 7.77
CA HIS A 268 -13.82 3.96 8.73
C HIS A 268 -12.54 3.80 9.58
N THR A 269 -12.27 2.58 10.04
CA THR A 269 -11.08 2.26 10.83
C THR A 269 -9.80 2.51 10.05
N MET A 270 -9.72 2.01 8.82
CA MET A 270 -8.53 2.19 7.97
C MET A 270 -8.42 3.62 7.43
N MET A 271 -9.53 4.32 7.23
CA MET A 271 -9.54 5.74 6.87
C MET A 271 -9.00 6.58 8.02
N ALA A 272 -9.30 6.25 9.28
CA ALA A 272 -8.70 6.90 10.44
C ALA A 272 -7.18 6.71 10.47
N LEU A 273 -6.66 5.54 10.10
CA LEU A 273 -5.22 5.31 9.94
C LEU A 273 -4.63 6.21 8.85
N LYS A 274 -5.25 6.26 7.67
CA LYS A 274 -4.81 7.13 6.56
C LYS A 274 -4.81 8.61 6.97
N LEU A 275 -5.89 9.11 7.57
CA LEU A 275 -5.99 10.51 7.98
C LEU A 275 -4.97 10.85 9.09
N ARG A 276 -4.71 9.93 10.03
CA ARG A 276 -3.63 10.10 11.01
C ARG A 276 -2.27 10.27 10.33
N ARG A 277 -2.02 9.47 9.28
CA ARG A 277 -0.81 9.56 8.46
C ARG A 277 -0.71 10.91 7.77
N ASP A 278 -1.78 11.38 7.14
CA ASP A 278 -1.84 12.67 6.43
C ASP A 278 -1.67 13.86 7.40
N ASN A 279 -2.28 13.80 8.58
CA ASN A 279 -2.12 14.80 9.63
C ASN A 279 -0.67 14.84 10.14
N MET A 280 -0.04 13.67 10.31
CA MET A 280 1.37 13.56 10.70
C MET A 280 2.28 14.18 9.63
N GLN A 281 2.05 13.87 8.35
CA GLN A 281 2.77 14.48 7.24
C GLN A 281 2.66 16.00 7.27
N SER A 282 1.44 16.53 7.38
CA SER A 282 1.19 17.98 7.43
C SER A 282 1.86 18.65 8.64
N TYR A 283 1.80 18.00 9.81
CA TYR A 283 2.46 18.48 11.00
C TYR A 283 3.98 18.53 10.82
N LEU A 284 4.60 17.43 10.39
CA LEU A 284 6.05 17.36 10.23
C LEU A 284 6.56 18.35 9.18
N ALA A 285 5.85 18.49 8.05
CA ALA A 285 6.15 19.48 7.03
C ALA A 285 6.11 20.92 7.60
N SER A 286 5.16 21.22 8.49
CA SER A 286 5.08 22.53 9.16
C SER A 286 6.25 22.83 10.10
N GLN A 287 6.99 21.81 10.55
CA GLN A 287 8.17 21.98 11.40
C GLN A 287 9.46 22.27 10.59
N ILE A 288 9.42 22.08 9.27
CA ILE A 288 10.57 22.34 8.40
C ILE A 288 10.55 23.80 7.96
N SER A 289 11.58 24.55 8.37
CA SER A 289 11.75 25.97 8.10
C SER A 289 13.12 26.27 7.49
N SER A 290 13.28 27.48 6.97
CA SER A 290 14.55 28.02 6.51
C SER A 290 14.74 29.43 7.10
N PRO A 291 15.94 29.82 7.56
CA PRO A 291 17.17 29.01 7.61
C PRO A 291 17.09 27.87 8.65
N ALA A 292 17.95 26.86 8.50
CA ALA A 292 18.03 25.73 9.42
C ALA A 292 19.47 25.24 9.61
N ARG A 293 19.69 24.44 10.67
CA ARG A 293 20.98 23.76 10.87
C ARG A 293 21.27 22.84 9.70
N GLN A 294 22.43 23.01 9.07
CA GLN A 294 22.95 22.15 8.03
C GLN A 294 24.36 21.71 8.38
N VAL A 295 24.74 20.54 7.88
CA VAL A 295 26.10 20.01 8.03
C VAL A 295 26.67 19.68 6.66
N LYS A 296 27.96 19.97 6.47
CA LYS A 296 28.70 19.46 5.32
C LYS A 296 29.44 18.20 5.75
N ALA A 297 29.25 17.11 5.02
CA ALA A 297 29.74 15.81 5.44
C ALA A 297 30.29 14.95 4.30
N GLU A 298 31.03 13.93 4.68
CA GLU A 298 31.55 12.87 3.81
C GLU A 298 31.23 11.49 4.42
N ALA A 299 31.07 10.47 3.57
CA ALA A 299 30.69 9.11 3.96
C ALA A 299 31.53 8.03 3.26
N ILE A 300 31.80 6.94 3.98
CA ILE A 300 32.32 5.68 3.44
C ILE A 300 31.34 4.58 3.78
N THR A 301 30.81 3.91 2.75
CA THR A 301 29.92 2.76 2.87
C THR A 301 30.70 1.48 2.63
N LEU A 302 30.50 0.46 3.46
CA LEU A 302 31.26 -0.79 3.46
C LEU A 302 30.32 -1.98 3.60
N SER A 303 30.69 -3.10 2.98
CA SER A 303 29.88 -4.34 2.99
C SER A 303 30.07 -5.19 4.24
N THR A 304 31.19 -5.03 4.97
CA THR A 304 31.51 -5.87 6.14
C THR A 304 31.89 -5.02 7.35
N THR A 305 31.52 -5.51 8.54
CA THR A 305 31.92 -4.87 9.80
C THR A 305 33.44 -4.83 9.96
N LYS A 306 34.14 -5.85 9.46
CA LYS A 306 35.59 -5.93 9.54
C LYS A 306 36.24 -4.78 8.76
N ASP A 307 35.83 -4.59 7.51
CA ASP A 307 36.37 -3.51 6.68
C ASP A 307 36.02 -2.15 7.30
N ALA A 308 34.81 -2.00 7.86
CA ALA A 308 34.43 -0.79 8.58
C ALA A 308 35.32 -0.49 9.79
N ASN A 309 35.61 -1.49 10.62
CA ASN A 309 36.50 -1.29 11.75
C ASN A 309 37.94 -0.97 11.32
N ASP A 310 38.45 -1.63 10.28
CA ASP A 310 39.79 -1.38 9.75
C ASP A 310 39.92 0.03 9.15
N ILE A 311 38.89 0.51 8.44
CA ILE A 311 38.86 1.86 7.87
C ILE A 311 38.72 2.91 8.98
N LEU A 312 37.85 2.67 9.97
CA LEU A 312 37.70 3.57 11.12
C LEU A 312 39.02 3.70 11.89
N SER A 313 39.76 2.61 12.07
CA SER A 313 41.09 2.63 12.70
C SER A 313 42.08 3.49 11.92
N GLN A 314 42.13 3.34 10.59
CA GLN A 314 42.99 4.16 9.73
C GLN A 314 42.61 5.65 9.79
N LEU A 315 41.32 5.98 9.77
CA LEU A 315 40.83 7.35 9.88
C LEU A 315 41.20 7.98 11.23
N LYS A 316 41.06 7.23 12.33
CA LYS A 316 41.53 7.66 13.65
C LYS A 316 43.05 7.84 13.72
N GLY A 317 43.80 7.10 12.90
CA GLY A 317 45.24 7.25 12.71
C GLY A 317 45.65 8.43 11.81
N GLY A 318 44.70 9.22 11.29
CA GLY A 318 44.97 10.39 10.46
C GLY A 318 45.06 10.11 8.95
N SER A 319 44.65 8.93 8.49
CA SER A 319 44.53 8.66 7.05
C SER A 319 43.53 9.62 6.38
N ASP A 320 43.82 9.96 5.13
CA ASP A 320 42.96 10.82 4.31
C ASP A 320 41.62 10.13 3.98
N PHE A 321 40.52 10.78 4.35
CA PHE A 321 39.17 10.23 4.19
C PHE A 321 38.82 10.02 2.72
N ALA A 322 39.02 11.03 1.88
CA ALA A 322 38.69 10.97 0.45
C ALA A 322 39.46 9.87 -0.29
N LYS A 323 40.73 9.62 0.05
CA LYS A 323 41.51 8.51 -0.50
C LYS A 323 40.93 7.15 -0.10
N LEU A 324 40.57 6.98 1.18
CA LEU A 324 39.95 5.74 1.67
C LEU A 324 38.57 5.52 1.05
N ALA A 325 37.75 6.57 0.93
CA ALA A 325 36.47 6.52 0.27
C ALA A 325 36.60 6.06 -1.18
N LYS A 326 37.47 6.70 -1.98
CA LYS A 326 37.74 6.32 -3.38
C LYS A 326 38.23 4.88 -3.52
N ALA A 327 39.04 4.42 -2.60
CA ALA A 327 39.62 3.08 -2.66
C ALA A 327 38.67 1.98 -2.20
N LYS A 328 37.83 2.25 -1.17
CA LYS A 328 37.17 1.19 -0.39
C LYS A 328 35.65 1.32 -0.29
N SER A 329 35.09 2.51 -0.50
CA SER A 329 33.63 2.67 -0.43
C SER A 329 32.94 1.80 -1.49
N VAL A 330 31.80 1.21 -1.12
CA VAL A 330 30.90 0.50 -2.03
C VAL A 330 29.75 1.39 -2.53
N ASP A 331 29.65 2.62 -2.03
CA ASP A 331 28.70 3.60 -2.55
C ASP A 331 29.24 4.24 -3.84
N ASN A 332 28.75 3.77 -4.98
CA ASN A 332 29.16 4.27 -6.28
C ASN A 332 28.77 5.73 -6.54
N ALA A 333 27.78 6.28 -5.82
CA ALA A 333 27.33 7.65 -6.03
C ALA A 333 28.36 8.67 -5.52
N THR A 334 28.96 8.41 -4.36
CA THR A 334 29.87 9.36 -3.68
C THR A 334 31.34 8.94 -3.75
N LYS A 335 31.64 7.65 -3.96
CA LYS A 335 33.01 7.08 -3.96
C LYS A 335 33.98 7.87 -4.83
N THR A 336 33.61 8.17 -6.07
CA THR A 336 34.51 8.84 -7.02
C THR A 336 34.83 10.29 -6.62
N GLN A 337 33.97 10.89 -5.80
CA GLN A 337 34.11 12.23 -5.24
C GLN A 337 34.71 12.21 -3.82
N GLY A 338 35.27 11.08 -3.37
CA GLY A 338 35.85 10.99 -2.02
C GLY A 338 34.82 10.84 -0.90
N GLY A 339 33.59 10.45 -1.22
CA GLY A 339 32.53 10.28 -0.23
C GLY A 339 31.77 11.57 0.08
N GLU A 340 32.01 12.66 -0.65
CA GLU A 340 31.35 13.95 -0.40
C GLU A 340 29.82 13.85 -0.52
N LEU A 341 29.12 14.37 0.50
CA LEU A 341 27.65 14.45 0.54
C LEU A 341 27.13 15.87 0.30
N GLY A 342 28.00 16.87 0.36
CA GLY A 342 27.60 18.27 0.33
C GLY A 342 26.92 18.73 1.63
N TRP A 343 26.17 19.82 1.56
CA TRP A 343 25.41 20.36 2.69
C TRP A 343 24.07 19.62 2.83
N LEU A 344 23.79 19.15 4.04
CA LEU A 344 22.62 18.37 4.39
C LEU A 344 21.82 19.04 5.50
N ALA A 345 20.52 19.23 5.25
CA ALA A 345 19.52 19.49 6.28
C ALA A 345 18.94 18.18 6.85
N LYS A 346 18.17 18.28 7.94
CA LYS A 346 17.49 17.12 8.54
C LYS A 346 16.54 16.43 7.56
N GLY A 347 16.64 15.10 7.49
CA GLY A 347 15.89 14.26 6.56
C GLY A 347 16.46 14.23 5.14
N GLN A 348 17.42 15.11 4.82
CA GLN A 348 17.98 15.17 3.48
C GLN A 348 18.85 13.96 3.16
N TYR A 349 19.57 13.40 4.14
CA TYR A 349 20.37 12.20 3.88
C TYR A 349 19.48 11.01 3.49
N ILE A 350 18.38 10.80 4.24
CA ILE A 350 17.39 9.76 3.96
C ILE A 350 16.80 9.94 2.56
N LYS A 351 16.58 11.18 2.14
CA LYS A 351 16.00 11.46 0.84
C LYS A 351 16.99 11.26 -0.32
N ASP A 352 18.19 11.81 -0.20
CA ASP A 352 19.13 11.93 -1.31
C ASP A 352 20.02 10.68 -1.47
N PHE A 353 20.27 9.97 -0.37
CA PHE A 353 21.18 8.81 -0.33
C PHE A 353 20.50 7.56 0.25
N GLY A 354 19.40 7.74 0.97
CA GLY A 354 18.64 6.64 1.56
C GLY A 354 17.83 5.88 0.52
N THR A 355 18.31 4.73 0.07
CA THR A 355 17.53 3.78 -0.74
C THR A 355 16.49 3.04 0.12
N GLY A 356 15.63 3.78 0.82
CA GLY A 356 14.69 3.23 1.81
C GLY A 356 15.27 2.98 3.20
N ALA A 357 16.53 3.39 3.43
CA ALA A 357 17.24 3.39 4.71
C ALA A 357 17.89 4.77 4.94
N GLY A 358 18.78 4.93 5.92
CA GLY A 358 19.53 6.17 6.16
C GLY A 358 19.18 6.86 7.48
N GLY A 359 18.19 6.35 8.23
CA GLY A 359 17.74 6.97 9.48
C GLY A 359 18.83 7.02 10.55
N VAL A 360 19.69 6.00 10.63
CA VAL A 360 20.80 5.97 11.60
C VAL A 360 21.83 7.05 11.25
N ILE A 361 22.13 7.22 9.96
CA ILE A 361 23.11 8.18 9.48
C ILE A 361 22.58 9.60 9.63
N ASP A 362 21.34 9.88 9.20
CA ASP A 362 20.72 11.21 9.33
C ASP A 362 20.62 11.64 10.80
N ASN A 363 20.19 10.73 11.69
CA ASN A 363 20.16 10.98 13.13
C ASN A 363 21.55 11.32 13.69
N TRP A 364 22.60 10.63 13.25
CA TRP A 364 23.96 10.92 13.70
C TRP A 364 24.48 12.25 13.16
N LEU A 365 24.31 12.52 11.86
CA LEU A 365 24.80 13.74 11.20
C LEU A 365 24.12 15.01 11.74
N LEU A 366 22.81 14.93 11.98
CA LEU A 366 21.98 16.08 12.38
C LEU A 366 21.70 16.15 13.88
N ASP A 367 22.39 15.35 14.69
CA ASP A 367 22.43 15.52 16.14
C ASP A 367 23.00 16.92 16.49
N PRO A 368 22.26 17.77 17.20
CA PRO A 368 22.71 19.12 17.58
C PRO A 368 24.00 19.15 18.40
N ALA A 369 24.34 18.06 19.09
CA ALA A 369 25.58 17.96 19.86
C ALA A 369 26.82 17.89 18.95
N ARG A 370 26.66 17.50 17.68
CA ARG A 370 27.77 17.27 16.75
C ARG A 370 28.42 18.56 16.28
N GLN A 371 29.74 18.52 16.15
CA GLN A 371 30.57 19.64 15.74
C GLN A 371 31.38 19.32 14.48
N ALA A 372 31.94 20.36 13.87
CA ALA A 372 32.86 20.18 12.74
C ALA A 372 34.04 19.27 13.12
N ASN A 373 34.46 18.43 12.19
CA ASN A 373 35.48 17.39 12.33
C ASN A 373 35.10 16.17 13.19
N ASP A 374 33.87 16.07 13.69
CA ASP A 374 33.40 14.85 14.34
C ASP A 374 33.42 13.67 13.35
N LEU A 375 33.98 12.55 13.81
CA LEU A 375 34.02 11.27 13.09
C LEU A 375 33.09 10.28 13.78
N SER A 376 32.21 9.62 13.02
CA SER A 376 31.28 8.65 13.57
C SER A 376 31.99 7.36 14.02
N PRO A 377 31.40 6.60 14.96
CA PRO A 377 31.67 5.17 15.03
C PRO A 377 31.18 4.47 13.74
N VAL A 378 31.40 3.17 13.63
CA VAL A 378 30.74 2.38 12.58
C VAL A 378 29.24 2.41 12.83
N LEU A 379 28.49 3.01 11.92
CA LEU A 379 27.04 3.05 11.91
C LEU A 379 26.53 1.89 11.07
N THR A 380 25.58 1.12 11.60
CA THR A 380 24.97 0.00 10.87
C THR A 380 23.56 0.39 10.46
N ASP A 381 23.26 0.27 9.17
CA ASP A 381 21.93 0.55 8.65
C ASP A 381 21.58 -0.41 7.51
N ASN A 382 20.42 -1.06 7.61
CA ASN A 382 19.91 -2.04 6.64
C ASN A 382 20.97 -3.05 6.13
N GLY A 383 21.80 -3.61 7.04
CA GLY A 383 22.83 -4.58 6.71
C GLY A 383 24.11 -4.01 6.06
N THR A 384 24.22 -2.69 5.95
CA THR A 384 25.42 -1.98 5.47
C THR A 384 26.10 -1.20 6.59
N TYR A 385 27.40 -0.93 6.44
CA TYR A 385 28.22 -0.26 7.45
C TYR A 385 28.70 1.09 6.92
N HIS A 386 28.57 2.13 7.72
CA HIS A 386 28.86 3.51 7.33
C HIS A 386 29.82 4.13 8.33
N ILE A 387 30.75 4.92 7.82
CA ILE A 387 31.55 5.86 8.60
C ILE A 387 31.34 7.23 7.97
N VAL A 388 30.89 8.18 8.77
CA VAL A 388 30.64 9.55 8.31
C VAL A 388 31.47 10.54 9.10
N LYS A 389 31.88 11.63 8.44
CA LYS A 389 32.64 12.70 9.07
C LYS A 389 32.01 14.04 8.74
N LEU A 390 31.89 14.89 9.76
CA LEU A 390 31.46 16.27 9.58
C LEU A 390 32.66 17.13 9.17
N GLU A 391 32.53 17.86 8.09
CA GLU A 391 33.51 18.87 7.70
C GLU A 391 33.17 20.23 8.32
N GLN A 392 31.90 20.62 8.24
CA GLN A 392 31.40 21.92 8.67
C GLN A 392 30.00 21.80 9.27
N VAL A 393 29.68 22.71 10.18
CA VAL A 393 28.35 22.86 10.77
C VAL A 393 27.94 24.33 10.65
N ASP A 394 26.76 24.58 10.13
CA ASP A 394 26.15 25.90 10.04
C ASP A 394 24.78 25.86 10.73
N PRO A 395 24.56 26.56 11.86
CA PRO A 395 23.32 26.47 12.61
C PRO A 395 22.13 27.15 11.90
N ALA A 396 22.35 28.00 10.91
CA ALA A 396 21.32 28.81 10.28
C ALA A 396 21.59 29.03 8.79
N ARG A 397 21.77 27.94 8.04
CA ARG A 397 21.98 27.98 6.59
C ARG A 397 20.66 28.04 5.83
N ALA A 398 20.59 28.93 4.85
CA ALA A 398 19.46 28.99 3.93
C ALA A 398 19.30 27.68 3.13
N ILE A 399 18.06 27.28 2.89
CA ILE A 399 17.69 26.11 2.07
C ILE A 399 16.99 26.68 0.83
N ALA A 400 17.40 26.25 -0.36
CA ALA A 400 16.73 26.66 -1.59
C ALA A 400 15.25 26.24 -1.58
N ASP A 401 14.36 27.08 -2.11
CA ASP A 401 12.90 26.86 -2.02
C ASP A 401 12.45 25.51 -2.59
N SER A 402 13.04 25.08 -3.71
CA SER A 402 12.77 23.76 -4.30
C SER A 402 13.14 22.62 -3.35
N LYS A 403 14.30 22.72 -2.69
CA LYS A 403 14.75 21.73 -1.73
C LYS A 403 13.92 21.77 -0.44
N LEU A 404 13.51 22.96 -0.01
CA LEU A 404 12.63 23.12 1.14
C LEU A 404 11.27 22.46 0.89
N ALA A 405 10.68 22.65 -0.29
CA ALA A 405 9.44 22.00 -0.70
C ALA A 405 9.62 20.47 -0.72
N GLU A 406 10.71 19.99 -1.32
CA GLU A 406 11.05 18.57 -1.39
C GLU A 406 11.19 17.92 0.00
N LEU A 407 11.84 18.60 0.95
CA LEU A 407 11.96 18.12 2.34
C LEU A 407 10.60 18.10 3.05
N LYS A 408 9.74 19.10 2.79
CA LYS A 408 8.37 19.13 3.31
C LYS A 408 7.55 17.98 2.77
N ASP A 409 7.61 17.71 1.48
CA ASP A 409 6.88 16.61 0.85
C ASP A 409 7.32 15.24 1.38
N ASN A 410 8.58 15.10 1.81
CA ASN A 410 9.14 13.86 2.35
C ASN A 410 9.20 13.81 3.89
N ALA A 411 8.60 14.79 4.58
CA ALA A 411 8.77 14.97 6.02
C ALA A 411 8.38 13.72 6.84
N LEU A 412 7.25 13.09 6.54
CA LEU A 412 6.80 11.86 7.20
C LEU A 412 7.71 10.69 6.90
N ALA A 413 8.10 10.49 5.64
CA ALA A 413 8.95 9.38 5.25
C ALA A 413 10.32 9.46 5.97
N ALA A 414 10.94 10.64 5.97
CA ALA A 414 12.18 10.89 6.68
C ALA A 414 12.03 10.71 8.20
N TRP A 415 10.95 11.23 8.78
CA TRP A 415 10.68 11.05 10.21
C TRP A 415 10.48 9.58 10.58
N LEU A 416 9.72 8.80 9.80
CA LEU A 416 9.50 7.38 10.04
C LEU A 416 10.80 6.58 9.95
N GLN A 417 11.66 6.88 8.98
CA GLN A 417 13.00 6.25 8.92
C GLN A 417 13.85 6.61 10.15
N SER A 418 13.77 7.85 10.61
CA SER A 418 14.42 8.28 11.85
C SER A 418 13.85 7.59 13.09
N GLN A 419 12.55 7.27 13.11
CA GLN A 419 11.91 6.48 14.18
C GLN A 419 12.33 5.01 14.13
N LYS A 420 12.35 4.39 12.95
CA LYS A 420 12.82 3.02 12.74
C LYS A 420 14.27 2.82 13.20
N ALA A 421 15.09 3.87 13.08
CA ALA A 421 16.48 3.90 13.52
C ALA A 421 16.70 4.17 15.02
N GLN A 422 15.65 4.39 15.82
CA GLN A 422 15.81 4.65 17.25
C GLN A 422 16.29 3.39 18.00
N PRO A 423 17.19 3.53 19.00
CA PRO A 423 17.61 2.41 19.83
C PRO A 423 16.43 1.68 20.47
N GLY A 424 16.40 0.35 20.34
CA GLY A 424 15.37 -0.50 20.93
C GLY A 424 14.11 -0.66 20.08
N VAL A 425 13.99 0.05 18.95
CA VAL A 425 12.92 -0.22 17.98
C VAL A 425 13.21 -1.52 17.26
N LYS A 426 12.26 -2.46 17.34
CA LYS A 426 12.31 -3.77 16.67
C LYS A 426 11.09 -3.91 15.79
N ILE A 427 11.30 -4.21 14.52
CA ILE A 427 10.23 -4.47 13.55
C ILE A 427 10.47 -5.87 13.01
N ASP A 428 9.53 -6.76 13.25
CA ASP A 428 9.64 -8.11 12.72
C ASP A 428 9.38 -8.08 11.21
N PRO A 429 10.12 -8.85 10.40
CA PRO A 429 9.85 -8.95 8.96
C PRO A 429 8.39 -9.34 8.70
N VAL A 430 7.83 -8.81 7.60
CA VAL A 430 6.50 -9.21 7.16
C VAL A 430 6.54 -10.66 6.70
N ASP A 431 5.62 -11.47 7.22
CA ASP A 431 5.46 -12.87 6.82
C ASP A 431 4.99 -12.94 5.36
N GLN A 432 5.92 -13.28 4.46
CA GLN A 432 5.69 -13.31 3.02
C GLN A 432 4.63 -14.34 2.60
N ASN A 433 4.44 -15.41 3.39
CA ASN A 433 3.41 -16.41 3.08
C ASN A 433 2.01 -15.86 3.35
N LYS A 434 1.86 -14.97 4.33
CA LYS A 434 0.59 -14.33 4.67
C LYS A 434 0.30 -13.11 3.78
N LEU A 435 1.33 -12.43 3.28
CA LEU A 435 1.21 -11.20 2.49
C LEU A 435 0.36 -11.41 1.23
N LEU A 436 0.66 -12.47 0.46
CA LEU A 436 -0.07 -12.82 -0.76
C LEU A 436 -1.07 -13.98 -0.55
N ASP A 437 -1.39 -14.31 0.70
CA ASP A 437 -2.39 -15.34 0.99
C ASP A 437 -3.75 -14.89 0.43
N PRO A 438 -4.49 -15.75 -0.31
CA PRO A 438 -5.79 -15.40 -0.89
C PRO A 438 -6.85 -14.95 0.12
N THR A 439 -6.71 -15.29 1.40
CA THR A 439 -7.61 -14.83 2.47
C THR A 439 -7.34 -13.37 2.86
N ASN A 440 -6.12 -12.87 2.64
CA ASN A 440 -5.75 -11.49 2.90
C ASN A 440 -5.77 -10.60 1.65
N MET A 441 -5.60 -11.20 0.47
CA MET A 441 -5.47 -10.50 -0.81
C MET A 441 -6.73 -10.67 -1.68
N PRO A 442 -7.58 -9.64 -1.81
CA PRO A 442 -8.76 -9.70 -2.66
C PRO A 442 -8.44 -10.01 -4.12
N ALA A 443 -9.18 -10.95 -4.71
CA ALA A 443 -9.02 -11.34 -6.11
C ALA A 443 -9.38 -10.23 -7.13
N SER A 444 -10.06 -9.18 -6.67
CA SER A 444 -10.33 -7.96 -7.45
C SER A 444 -9.07 -7.15 -7.77
N ILE A 445 -7.98 -7.36 -7.02
CA ILE A 445 -6.69 -6.71 -7.24
C ILE A 445 -5.89 -7.51 -8.28
N PRO A 446 -5.36 -6.88 -9.35
CA PRO A 446 -4.54 -7.55 -10.35
C PRO A 446 -3.28 -8.18 -9.74
N ALA A 447 -3.00 -9.44 -10.09
CA ALA A 447 -1.82 -10.16 -9.57
C ALA A 447 -0.49 -9.53 -10.03
N ALA A 448 -0.47 -8.93 -11.23
CA ALA A 448 0.69 -8.24 -11.79
C ALA A 448 0.25 -6.94 -12.45
N ALA A 449 1.18 -6.00 -12.59
CA ALA A 449 0.99 -4.81 -13.40
C ALA A 449 0.63 -5.20 -14.86
N PRO A 450 -0.20 -4.42 -15.56
CA PRO A 450 -0.47 -4.65 -16.97
C PRO A 450 0.82 -4.72 -17.77
N SER A 451 0.98 -5.74 -18.63
CA SER A 451 2.09 -5.77 -19.57
C SER A 451 1.97 -4.57 -20.51
N GLN A 452 2.99 -3.70 -20.53
CA GLN A 452 3.03 -2.61 -21.49
C GLN A 452 3.04 -3.18 -22.91
N GLN A 453 1.88 -3.19 -23.57
CA GLN A 453 1.77 -3.56 -24.97
C GLN A 453 2.39 -2.43 -25.82
N GLY A 454 3.67 -2.60 -26.15
CA GLY A 454 4.33 -2.07 -27.35
C GLY A 454 4.36 -0.55 -27.53
N ALA A 455 5.37 0.10 -26.96
CA ALA A 455 5.94 1.31 -27.57
C ALA A 455 7.20 0.92 -28.37
N PRO A 456 7.31 1.23 -29.68
CA PRO A 456 8.52 0.97 -30.43
C PRO A 456 9.60 1.99 -30.05
N GLY A 457 10.61 1.52 -29.31
CA GLY A 457 11.95 2.12 -29.20
C GLY A 457 12.06 3.47 -28.49
N GLY A 458 12.58 3.47 -27.26
CA GLY A 458 12.99 4.71 -26.58
C GLY A 458 13.54 4.52 -25.17
N ILE A 459 14.87 4.37 -25.09
CA ILE A 459 15.84 4.70 -24.01
C ILE A 459 15.51 4.23 -22.56
N PRO A 460 16.37 3.38 -21.95
CA PRO A 460 16.27 3.03 -20.53
C PRO A 460 16.86 4.14 -19.65
N GLY A 461 16.10 4.58 -18.65
CA GLY A 461 16.66 5.28 -17.48
C GLY A 461 15.90 6.54 -17.09
N GLN A 462 14.88 6.37 -16.25
CA GLN A 462 14.64 7.25 -15.11
C GLN A 462 13.91 6.42 -14.04
N GLY A 463 14.63 6.13 -12.96
CA GLY A 463 14.12 5.36 -11.84
C GLY A 463 13.03 6.12 -11.10
N VAL A 464 11.90 5.45 -10.94
CA VAL A 464 10.92 5.77 -9.90
C VAL A 464 11.53 5.31 -8.56
N PRO A 465 11.59 6.16 -7.52
CA PRO A 465 12.04 5.72 -6.20
C PRO A 465 10.89 5.03 -5.48
N GLY A 466 11.11 3.79 -5.00
CA GLY A 466 10.31 3.22 -3.91
C GLY A 466 9.72 1.83 -4.12
N GLY A 467 10.46 0.88 -4.70
CA GLY A 467 10.18 -0.55 -4.54
C GLY A 467 11.41 -1.23 -3.93
N LEU A 468 11.32 -1.68 -2.68
CA LEU A 468 12.37 -2.47 -2.04
C LEU A 468 12.56 -3.80 -2.81
N PRO A 469 13.79 -4.16 -3.23
CA PRO A 469 14.06 -5.52 -3.68
C PRO A 469 14.11 -6.45 -2.46
N GLY A 470 13.28 -7.49 -2.47
CA GLY A 470 13.33 -8.58 -1.51
C GLY A 470 14.71 -9.22 -1.47
N GLN A 471 15.18 -9.52 -0.27
CA GLN A 471 16.38 -10.32 -0.02
C GLN A 471 16.23 -11.69 -0.69
N GLN A 472 17.06 -11.98 -1.69
CA GLN A 472 17.32 -13.35 -2.11
C GLN A 472 18.21 -14.03 -1.07
N SER A 473 17.64 -15.00 -0.37
CA SER A 473 18.36 -15.97 0.45
C SER A 473 19.27 -16.83 -0.43
N VAL A 474 20.57 -16.76 -0.18
CA VAL A 474 21.58 -17.69 -0.71
C VAL A 474 21.35 -19.07 -0.07
N PRO A 475 21.26 -20.18 -0.82
CA PRO A 475 21.21 -21.50 -0.22
C PRO A 475 22.63 -21.90 0.23
N ALA A 476 22.75 -22.25 1.51
CA ALA A 476 23.89 -23.00 2.01
C ALA A 476 23.86 -24.42 1.45
N GLY A 477 24.96 -24.87 0.87
CA GLY A 477 25.14 -26.27 0.51
C GLY A 477 26.54 -26.57 -0.01
N GLY A 478 27.23 -27.46 0.71
CA GLY A 478 28.24 -28.40 0.17
C GLY A 478 29.61 -27.85 -0.14
#